data_AF-A0A821DRQ2-F1
#
_entry.id   AF-A0A821DRQ2-F1
#
_cell.length_a   1.000
_cell.length_b   1.000
_cell.length_c   1.000
_cell.angle_alpha   90.00
_cell.angle_beta   90.00
_cell.angle_gamma   90.00
#
_symmetry.space_group_name_H-M   'P 1'
#
loop_
_entity.id
_entity.type
_entity.pdbx_description
1 polymer ?
#
loop_
_entity_poly.entity_id
_entity_poly.type
_entity_poly.pdbx_seq_one_letter_code
_entity_poly.pdbx_strand_id
1 'polypeptide(L)'
;EFRDLMSWALDMEAQLSSDELAKDVSGAEALVERHSEFKGEIDARKDSFANVQRIGNELIEQDHYAKSEIEFKLQELLDQQRKLDHLWSQRLMLLQDCMHLQ
;
A
#
# COMPACT_ATOMS: atom_id res chain seq x y z
N GLU A 1 0.22 -14.46 7.95
CA GLU A 1 -0.37 -13.92 6.70
C GLU A 1 -1.03 -12.55 6.90
N PHE A 2 -2.24 -12.43 7.48
CA PHE A 2 -2.89 -11.11 7.67
C PHE A 2 -2.00 -10.09 8.42
N ARG A 3 -1.51 -10.46 9.61
CA ARG A 3 -0.71 -9.55 10.46
C ARG A 3 0.57 -9.11 9.77
N ASP A 4 1.24 -10.04 9.09
CA ASP A 4 2.50 -9.76 8.39
C ASP A 4 2.26 -8.83 7.21
N LEU A 5 1.19 -9.07 6.44
CA LEU A 5 0.79 -8.21 5.33
C LEU A 5 0.39 -6.81 5.80
N MET A 6 -0.35 -6.71 6.91
CA MET A 6 -0.75 -5.44 7.51
C MET A 6 0.45 -4.66 8.04
N SER A 7 1.37 -5.32 8.74
CA SER A 7 2.62 -4.70 9.22
C SER A 7 3.43 -4.16 8.05
N TRP A 8 3.64 -4.97 7.02
CA TRP A 8 4.35 -4.52 5.83
C TRP A 8 3.65 -3.32 5.16
N ALA A 9 2.32 -3.34 5.07
CA ALA A 9 1.58 -2.26 4.44
C ALA A 9 1.69 -0.94 5.22
N LEU A 10 1.74 -1.00 6.55
CA LEU A 10 1.99 0.16 7.41
C LEU A 10 3.44 0.66 7.28
N ASP A 11 4.42 -0.24 7.21
CA ASP A 11 5.82 0.13 7.03
C ASP A 11 6.07 0.78 5.66
N MET A 12 5.42 0.27 4.60
CA MET A 12 5.48 0.87 3.25
C MET A 12 4.81 2.25 3.23
N GLU A 13 3.69 2.42 3.94
CA GLU A 13 3.02 3.73 4.07
C GLU A 13 3.95 4.76 4.73
N ALA A 14 4.61 4.36 5.82
CA ALA A 14 5.55 5.22 6.53
C ALA A 14 6.74 5.62 5.64
N GLN A 15 7.27 4.69 4.85
CA GLN A 15 8.35 4.96 3.90
C GLN A 15 7.92 5.92 2.79
N LEU A 16 6.75 5.69 2.17
CA LEU A 16 6.19 6.58 1.14
C LEU A 16 5.99 8.01 1.64
N SER A 17 5.50 8.15 2.88
CA SER A 17 5.23 9.43 3.52
C SER A 17 6.51 10.14 3.99
N SER A 18 7.50 9.39 4.47
CA SER A 18 8.79 9.93 4.93
C SER A 18 9.61 10.50 3.77
N ASP A 19 9.67 9.79 2.65
CA ASP A 19 10.34 10.25 1.45
C ASP A 19 9.74 11.55 0.90
N GLU A 20 8.44 11.79 1.11
CA GLU A 20 7.78 13.03 0.71
C GLU A 20 8.29 14.24 1.51
N LEU A 21 8.64 14.05 2.78
CA LEU A 21 9.25 15.10 3.59
C LEU A 21 10.72 15.35 3.21
N ALA A 22 11.40 14.37 2.63
CA ALA A 22 12.81 14.46 2.22
C ALA A 22 13.03 15.14 0.86
N LYS A 23 11.95 15.58 0.17
CA LYS A 23 11.96 16.20 -1.17
C LYS A 23 12.84 17.46 -1.28
N ASP A 24 13.19 18.11 -0.16
CA ASP A 24 14.04 19.30 -0.15
C ASP A 24 15.56 19.02 -0.26
N VAL A 25 16.00 17.75 -0.14
CA VAL A 25 17.43 17.41 0.06
C VAL A 25 17.99 16.42 -0.97
N SER A 26 17.16 15.73 -1.77
CA SER A 26 17.58 14.69 -2.73
C SER A 26 17.42 15.10 -4.20
N GLY A 27 18.28 14.57 -5.09
CA GLY A 27 18.19 14.81 -6.54
C GLY A 27 16.98 14.12 -7.20
N ALA A 28 16.42 14.74 -8.25
CA ALA A 28 15.17 14.30 -8.89
C ALA A 28 15.21 12.86 -9.44
N GLU A 29 16.33 12.42 -10.00
CA GLU A 29 16.50 11.05 -10.55
C GLU A 29 16.38 9.97 -9.45
N ALA A 30 17.02 10.19 -8.30
CA ALA A 30 16.95 9.28 -7.17
C ALA A 30 15.52 9.17 -6.59
N LEU A 31 14.77 10.28 -6.61
CA LEU A 31 13.37 10.29 -6.16
C LEU A 31 12.46 9.45 -7.06
N VAL A 32 12.73 9.44 -8.37
CA VAL A 32 11.98 8.68 -9.38
C VAL A 32 12.31 7.20 -9.30
N GLU A 33 13.59 6.86 -9.21
CA GLU A 33 14.06 5.48 -9.05
C GLU A 33 13.40 4.83 -7.82
N ARG A 34 13.52 5.48 -6.66
CA ARG A 34 12.92 5.00 -5.40
C ARG A 34 11.40 4.89 -5.48
N HIS A 35 10.73 5.81 -6.17
CA HIS A 35 9.29 5.73 -6.38
C HIS A 35 8.89 4.51 -7.25
N SER A 36 9.70 4.17 -8.26
CA SER A 36 9.51 2.97 -9.07
C SER A 36 9.77 1.69 -8.29
N GLU A 37 10.76 1.67 -7.38
CA GLU A 37 11.02 0.52 -6.50
C GLU A 37 9.80 0.22 -5.61
N PHE A 38 9.25 1.25 -4.94
CA PHE A 38 8.04 1.09 -4.13
C PHE A 38 6.85 0.58 -4.94
N LYS A 39 6.73 0.99 -6.21
CA LYS A 39 5.69 0.45 -7.09
C LYS A 39 5.84 -1.05 -7.30
N GLY A 40 7.05 -1.51 -7.62
CA GLY A 40 7.35 -2.93 -7.78
C GLY A 40 7.04 -3.73 -6.52
N GLU A 41 7.39 -3.18 -5.36
CA GLU A 41 7.11 -3.79 -4.06
C GLU A 41 5.61 -3.91 -3.72
N ILE A 42 4.81 -2.89 -4.05
CA ILE A 42 3.36 -2.92 -3.88
C ILE A 42 2.73 -3.94 -4.83
N ASP A 43 3.14 -3.91 -6.11
CA ASP A 43 2.60 -4.81 -7.12
C ASP A 43 2.90 -6.28 -6.82
N ALA A 44 4.10 -6.59 -6.35
CA ALA A 44 4.50 -7.95 -5.95
C ALA A 44 3.66 -8.53 -4.81
N ARG A 45 2.91 -7.71 -4.06
CA ARG A 45 2.10 -8.13 -2.91
C ARG A 45 0.60 -8.12 -3.18
N LYS A 46 0.16 -7.67 -4.37
CA LYS A 46 -1.26 -7.68 -4.75
C LYS A 46 -1.89 -9.07 -4.63
N ASP A 47 -1.16 -10.11 -5.01
CA ASP A 47 -1.65 -11.49 -4.91
C ASP A 47 -1.85 -11.91 -3.44
N SER A 48 -0.99 -11.45 -2.53
CA SER A 48 -1.13 -11.70 -1.09
C SER A 48 -2.38 -11.01 -0.52
N PHE A 49 -2.66 -9.75 -0.92
CA PHE A 49 -3.91 -9.08 -0.56
C PHE A 49 -5.13 -9.85 -1.06
N ALA A 50 -5.13 -10.22 -2.34
CA ALA A 50 -6.22 -10.96 -2.96
C ALA A 50 -6.45 -12.32 -2.27
N ASN A 51 -5.37 -13.04 -1.94
CA ASN A 51 -5.47 -14.33 -1.27
C ASN A 51 -6.05 -14.21 0.14
N VAL A 52 -5.59 -13.26 0.96
CA VAL A 52 -6.12 -13.04 2.31
C VAL A 52 -7.60 -12.65 2.26
N GLN A 53 -7.99 -11.77 1.31
CA GLN A 53 -9.39 -11.40 1.11
C GLN A 53 -10.26 -12.59 0.69
N ARG A 54 -9.79 -13.40 -0.26
CA ARG A 54 -10.50 -14.61 -0.71
C ARG A 54 -10.75 -15.58 0.45
N ILE A 55 -9.71 -15.93 1.19
CA ILE A 55 -9.81 -16.85 2.33
C ILE A 55 -10.75 -16.28 3.40
N GLY A 56 -10.63 -14.98 3.72
CA GLY A 56 -11.50 -14.34 4.69
C GLY A 56 -12.97 -14.36 4.28
N ASN A 57 -13.27 -14.06 3.01
CA ASN A 57 -14.63 -14.13 2.47
C ASN A 57 -15.19 -15.56 2.48
N GLU A 58 -14.39 -16.57 2.13
CA GLU A 58 -14.79 -17.98 2.20
C GLU A 58 -15.19 -18.39 3.64
N LEU A 59 -14.46 -17.92 4.65
CA LEU A 59 -14.79 -18.18 6.06
C LEU A 59 -16.09 -17.49 6.49
N ILE A 60 -16.33 -16.27 6.01
CA ILE A 60 -17.58 -15.53 6.28
C ILE A 60 -18.77 -16.26 5.64
N GLU A 61 -18.64 -16.70 4.39
CA GLU A 61 -19.68 -17.44 3.65
C GLU A 61 -20.03 -18.78 4.32
N GLN A 62 -19.06 -19.41 4.98
CA GLN A 62 -19.25 -20.65 5.74
C GLN A 62 -19.84 -20.44 7.15
N ASP A 63 -20.28 -19.22 7.48
CA ASP A 63 -20.81 -18.83 8.79
C ASP A 63 -19.85 -19.17 9.94
N HIS A 64 -18.55 -18.96 9.72
CA HIS A 64 -17.53 -19.22 10.73
C HIS A 64 -17.81 -18.42 12.01
N TYR A 65 -17.56 -19.01 13.18
CA TYR A 65 -17.90 -18.42 14.48
C TYR A 65 -17.29 -17.02 14.72
N ALA A 66 -16.18 -16.73 14.05
CA ALA A 66 -15.47 -15.46 14.11
C ALA A 66 -15.76 -14.51 12.92
N LYS A 67 -16.82 -14.75 12.13
CA LYS A 67 -17.12 -13.98 10.89
C LYS A 67 -17.06 -12.46 11.06
N SER A 68 -17.61 -11.92 12.15
CA SER A 68 -17.62 -10.47 12.38
C SER A 68 -16.22 -9.90 12.63
N GLU A 69 -15.35 -10.66 13.29
CA GLU A 69 -13.95 -10.26 13.47
C GLU A 69 -13.17 -10.33 12.16
N ILE A 70 -13.46 -11.34 11.33
CA ILE A 70 -12.86 -11.52 10.01
C ILE A 70 -13.29 -10.37 9.08
N GLU A 71 -14.58 -10.03 9.03
CA GLU A 71 -15.12 -8.90 8.27
C GLU A 71 -14.41 -7.59 8.64
N PHE A 72 -14.29 -7.31 9.94
CA PHE A 72 -13.61 -6.12 10.43
C PHE A 72 -12.15 -6.06 9.95
N LYS A 73 -11.40 -7.15 10.13
CA LYS A 73 -10.00 -7.24 9.67
C LYS A 73 -9.86 -7.08 8.17
N LEU A 74 -10.75 -7.69 7.38
CA LEU A 74 -10.73 -7.54 5.93
C LEU A 74 -10.96 -6.08 5.51
N GLN A 75 -11.87 -5.35 6.18
CA GLN A 75 -12.05 -3.93 5.92
C GLN A 75 -10.81 -3.11 6.27
N GLU A 76 -10.17 -3.37 7.41
CA GLU A 76 -8.92 -2.69 7.77
C GLU A 76 -7.81 -2.90 6.71
N LEU A 77 -7.66 -4.14 6.22
CA LEU A 77 -6.67 -4.45 5.19
C LEU A 77 -6.99 -3.78 3.85
N LEU A 78 -8.27 -3.72 3.48
CA LEU A 78 -8.75 -3.06 2.26
C LEU A 78 -8.53 -1.54 2.32
N ASP A 79 -8.81 -0.91 3.47
CA ASP A 79 -8.54 0.50 3.70
C ASP A 79 -7.04 0.79 3.59
N GLN A 80 -6.21 -0.04 4.21
CA GLN A 80 -4.76 0.11 4.16
C GLN A 80 -4.22 -0.04 2.73
N GLN A 81 -4.72 -1.02 1.96
CA GLN A 81 -4.36 -1.20 0.56
C GLN A 81 -4.73 0.03 -0.28
N ARG A 82 -5.95 0.55 -0.15
CA ARG A 82 -6.41 1.75 -0.85
C ARG A 82 -5.54 2.96 -0.52
N LYS A 83 -5.14 3.10 0.74
CA LYS A 83 -4.30 4.21 1.20
C LYS A 83 -2.91 4.15 0.56
N LEU A 84 -2.30 2.98 0.45
CA LEU A 84 -1.03 2.80 -0.26
C LEU A 84 -1.13 3.21 -1.73
N ASP A 85 -2.16 2.72 -2.45
CA ASP A 85 -2.37 3.06 -3.86
C ASP A 85 -2.59 4.57 -4.05
N HIS A 86 -3.31 5.21 -3.12
CA HIS A 86 -3.56 6.64 -3.13
C HIS A 86 -2.27 7.46 -2.91
N LEU A 87 -1.51 7.17 -1.86
CA LEU A 87 -0.26 7.85 -1.54
C LEU A 87 0.76 7.73 -2.68
N TRP A 88 0.87 6.52 -3.25
CA TRP A 88 1.73 6.31 -4.40
C TRP A 88 1.28 7.17 -5.60
N SER A 89 -0.01 7.18 -5.92
CA SER A 89 -0.55 7.95 -7.05
C SER A 89 -0.37 9.46 -6.86
N GLN A 90 -0.58 9.97 -5.64
CA GLN A 90 -0.34 11.38 -5.31
C GLN A 90 1.13 11.76 -5.50
N ARG A 91 2.06 10.91 -5.05
CA ARG A 91 3.50 11.15 -5.25
C ARG A 91 3.87 11.16 -6.73
N LEU A 92 3.26 10.29 -7.55
CA LEU A 92 3.48 10.28 -8.99
C LEU A 92 3.06 11.62 -9.63
N MET A 93 1.88 12.15 -9.28
CA MET A 93 1.41 13.44 -9.79
C MET A 93 2.39 14.56 -9.43
N LEU A 94 2.85 14.62 -8.17
CA LEU A 94 3.81 15.64 -7.73
C LEU A 94 5.14 15.55 -8.46
N LEU A 95 5.66 14.34 -8.69
CA LEU A 95 6.90 14.14 -9.46
C LEU A 95 6.73 14.59 -10.91
N GLN A 96 5.60 14.27 -11.54
CA GLN A 96 5.28 14.69 -12.91
C GLN A 96 5.14 16.21 -13.02
N ASP A 97 4.46 16.86 -12.08
CA ASP A 97 4.30 18.31 -12.03
C ASP A 97 5.66 19.01 -11.87
N CYS A 98 6.51 18.52 -10.97
CA CYS A 98 7.87 19.05 -10.80
C CYS A 98 8.73 18.90 -12.06
N MET A 99 8.62 17.78 -12.78
CA MET A 99 9.37 17.54 -14.02
C MET A 99 8.89 18.39 -15.20
N HIS A 100 7.60 18.74 -15.25
CA HIS A 100 7.05 19.57 -16.33
C HIS A 100 7.43 21.05 -16.19
N LEU A 101 7.78 21.49 -14.98
CA LEU A 101 8.15 22.87 -14.66
C LEU A 101 9.66 23.16 -14.79
N GLN A 102 10.49 22.17 -15.15
CA GLN A 102 11.93 22.30 -15.43
C GLN A 102 12.22 22.49 -16.92
#